data_AF-A0A2W2C507-F1
#
_entry.id   AF-A0A2W2C507-F1
#
_cell.length_a   1.000
_cell.length_b   1.000
_cell.length_c   1.000
_cell.angle_alpha   90.00
_cell.angle_beta   90.00
_cell.angle_gamma   90.00
#
_symmetry.space_group_name_H-M   'P 1'
#
loop_
_entity.id
_entity.type
_entity.pdbx_description
1 polymer ?
#
loop_
_entity_poly.entity_id
_entity_poly.type
_entity_poly.pdbx_seq_one_letter_code
_entity_poly.pdbx_strand_id
1 'polypeptide(L)'
;MLSPRAAECVEPVLLEEMAAEGLVRYEPDPDYWLSAEGLPYGYDCQAPDFEVGVDELELIAQAAGGVMRCDIVLHILVSDLAGRPALARIAERVARRTDGWVFVEFHTPPSAVLLEYLASAGRCVRVDDAVYLDAAAMTEPFRASRR
;
A
#
# COMPACT_ATOMS: atom_id res chain seq x y z
N MET A 1 0.63 -4.50 -0.39
CA MET A 1 -0.61 -3.83 0.11
C MET A 1 -1.70 -4.85 0.09
N LEU A 2 -2.43 -5.04 1.18
CA LEU A 2 -3.39 -6.13 1.30
C LEU A 2 -4.82 -5.64 1.06
N SER A 3 -5.66 -6.46 0.45
CA SER A 3 -7.09 -6.19 0.29
C SER A 3 -7.94 -7.40 0.68
N PRO A 4 -9.10 -7.20 1.32
CA PRO A 4 -10.08 -8.26 1.53
C PRO A 4 -10.81 -8.66 0.23
N ARG A 5 -10.60 -7.92 -0.86
CA ARG A 5 -11.17 -8.20 -2.19
C ARG A 5 -10.20 -9.06 -3.01
N ALA A 6 -10.75 -9.87 -3.91
CA ALA A 6 -9.96 -10.71 -4.80
C ALA A 6 -9.25 -9.87 -5.88
N ALA A 7 -8.16 -10.40 -6.44
CA ALA A 7 -7.32 -9.69 -7.40
C ALA A 7 -8.12 -9.15 -8.61
N GLU A 8 -9.11 -9.89 -9.09
CA GLU A 8 -9.94 -9.49 -10.24
C GLU A 8 -10.80 -8.24 -9.97
N CYS A 9 -11.08 -7.96 -8.69
CA CYS A 9 -11.78 -6.76 -8.25
C CYS A 9 -10.82 -5.60 -7.96
N VAL A 10 -9.55 -5.88 -7.68
CA VAL A 10 -8.57 -4.89 -7.26
C VAL A 10 -7.74 -4.39 -8.44
N GLU A 11 -7.30 -5.28 -9.33
CA GLU A 11 -6.45 -4.92 -10.46
C GLU A 11 -7.06 -3.82 -11.34
N PRO A 12 -8.36 -3.85 -11.71
CA PRO A 12 -8.95 -2.75 -12.47
C PRO A 12 -8.88 -1.41 -11.73
N VAL A 13 -9.08 -1.41 -10.41
CA VAL A 13 -8.96 -0.20 -9.57
C VAL A 13 -7.52 0.31 -9.58
N LEU A 14 -6.55 -0.59 -9.44
CA LEU A 14 -5.13 -0.23 -9.50
C LEU A 14 -4.77 0.42 -10.84
N LEU A 15 -5.16 -0.21 -11.96
CA LEU A 15 -4.88 0.32 -13.29
C LEU A 15 -5.50 1.70 -13.51
N GLU A 16 -6.73 1.92 -13.04
CA GLU A 16 -7.36 3.23 -13.06
C GLU A 16 -6.59 4.27 -12.25
N GLU A 17 -6.10 3.91 -11.05
CA GLU A 17 -5.34 4.83 -10.21
C GLU A 17 -3.94 5.13 -10.74
N MET A 18 -3.31 4.16 -11.42
CA MET A 18 -2.05 4.37 -12.14
C MET A 18 -2.24 5.34 -13.31
N ALA A 19 -3.29 5.14 -14.12
CA ALA A 19 -3.63 6.07 -15.19
C ALA A 19 -4.00 7.47 -14.67
N ALA A 20 -4.74 7.55 -13.56
CA ALA A 20 -5.09 8.82 -12.92
C ALA A 20 -3.88 9.57 -12.35
N GLU A 21 -2.82 8.87 -11.97
CA GLU A 21 -1.53 9.47 -11.60
C GLU A 21 -0.73 9.99 -12.81
N GLY A 22 -1.25 9.82 -14.03
CA GLY A 22 -0.60 10.24 -15.28
C GLY A 22 0.41 9.23 -15.81
N LEU A 23 0.39 7.99 -15.31
CA LEU A 23 1.23 6.92 -15.86
C LEU A 23 0.64 6.43 -17.18
N VAL A 24 1.52 6.12 -18.12
CA VAL A 24 1.16 5.56 -19.43
C VAL A 24 1.68 4.14 -19.52
N ARG A 25 0.81 3.21 -19.92
CA ARG A 25 1.17 1.81 -20.11
C ARG A 25 2.23 1.68 -21.20
N TYR A 26 3.28 0.92 -20.92
CA TYR A 26 4.35 0.62 -21.87
C TYR A 26 3.90 -0.52 -22.79
N GLU A 27 3.46 -0.21 -24.01
CA GLU A 27 2.87 -1.21 -24.92
C GLU A 27 3.66 -2.51 -25.12
N PRO A 28 5.01 -2.53 -25.14
CA PRO A 28 5.77 -3.76 -25.27
C PRO A 28 5.64 -4.72 -24.08
N ASP A 29 5.23 -4.22 -22.91
CA ASP A 29 5.03 -5.03 -21.71
C ASP A 29 3.83 -4.51 -20.89
N PRO A 30 2.70 -5.25 -20.85
CA PRO A 30 1.47 -4.81 -20.21
C PRO A 30 1.61 -4.55 -18.69
N ASP A 31 2.65 -5.08 -18.05
CA ASP A 31 2.87 -4.94 -16.61
C ASP A 31 3.68 -3.68 -16.28
N TYR A 32 4.18 -2.98 -17.31
CA TYR A 32 5.06 -1.82 -17.19
C TYR A 32 4.32 -0.52 -17.52
N TRP A 33 4.61 0.51 -16.74
CA TRP A 33 4.03 1.84 -16.85
C TRP A 33 5.12 2.89 -16.72
N LEU A 34 4.97 4.03 -17.40
CA LEU A 34 5.94 5.11 -17.42
C LEU A 34 5.30 6.43 -16.97
N SER A 35 6.00 7.21 -16.14
CA SER A 35 5.59 8.61 -15.89
C SER A 35 5.89 9.51 -17.09
N ALA A 36 5.44 10.77 -17.03
CA ALA A 36 5.78 11.79 -18.03
C ALA A 36 7.29 12.04 -18.16
N GLU A 37 8.04 11.83 -17.07
CA GLU A 37 9.50 11.93 -16.99
C GLU A 37 10.21 10.63 -17.42
N GLY A 38 9.45 9.59 -17.78
CA GLY A 38 9.98 8.30 -18.20
C GLY A 38 10.39 7.38 -17.05
N LEU A 39 9.95 7.65 -15.82
CA LEU A 39 10.22 6.77 -14.68
C LEU A 39 9.41 5.46 -14.80
N PRO A 40 10.03 4.28 -14.62
CA PRO A 40 9.34 3.01 -14.78
C PRO A 40 8.65 2.54 -13.49
N TYR A 41 7.42 2.08 -13.66
CA TYR A 41 6.55 1.51 -12.64
C TYR A 41 6.09 0.14 -13.09
N GLY A 42 5.90 -0.76 -12.12
CA GLY A 42 5.29 -2.07 -12.32
C GLY A 42 4.41 -2.43 -11.14
N TYR A 43 3.57 -3.43 -11.33
CA TYR A 43 2.76 -3.97 -10.25
C TYR A 43 2.59 -5.48 -10.39
N ASP A 44 2.33 -6.13 -9.26
CA ASP A 44 1.86 -7.50 -9.19
C ASP A 44 0.60 -7.55 -8.32
N CYS A 45 -0.40 -8.32 -8.75
CA CYS A 45 -1.62 -8.62 -8.00
C CYS A 45 -1.68 -10.13 -7.76
N GLN A 46 -1.45 -10.55 -6.51
CA GLN A 46 -1.17 -11.94 -6.18
C GLN A 46 -1.92 -12.42 -4.94
N ALA A 47 -1.79 -13.71 -4.65
CA ALA A 47 -2.29 -14.29 -3.41
C ALA A 47 -1.55 -13.67 -2.22
N PRO A 48 -2.25 -13.36 -1.11
CA PRO A 48 -1.66 -12.59 -0.02
C PRO A 48 -0.55 -13.33 0.74
N ASP A 49 -0.54 -14.66 0.69
CA ASP A 49 0.44 -15.54 1.33
C ASP A 49 1.71 -15.75 0.49
N PHE A 50 1.83 -15.06 -0.65
CA PHE A 50 3.03 -15.16 -1.49
C PHE A 50 4.22 -14.39 -0.89
N GLU A 51 3.98 -13.19 -0.35
CA GLU A 51 5.02 -12.33 0.25
C GLU A 51 4.83 -12.08 1.74
N VAL A 52 3.60 -12.25 2.25
CA VAL A 52 3.26 -11.96 3.65
C VAL A 52 3.10 -13.28 4.41
N GLY A 53 3.74 -13.37 5.57
CA GLY A 53 3.64 -14.56 6.42
C GLY A 53 2.21 -14.83 6.87
N VAL A 54 1.83 -16.12 6.97
CA VAL A 54 0.47 -16.50 7.39
C VAL A 54 0.10 -15.92 8.75
N ASP A 55 1.03 -15.94 9.72
CA ASP A 55 0.80 -15.37 11.06
C ASP A 55 0.53 -13.86 11.02
N GLU A 56 1.17 -13.14 10.11
CA GLU A 56 0.96 -11.70 9.89
C GLU A 56 -0.39 -11.43 9.24
N LEU A 57 -0.76 -12.25 8.25
CA LEU A 57 -2.07 -12.18 7.60
C LEU A 57 -3.20 -12.43 8.60
N GLU A 58 -3.02 -13.33 9.57
CA GLU A 58 -4.00 -13.55 10.64
C GLU A 58 -4.18 -12.32 11.52
N LEU A 59 -3.09 -11.66 11.92
CA LEU A 59 -3.14 -10.41 12.70
C LEU A 59 -3.87 -9.30 11.95
N ILE A 60 -3.56 -9.14 10.67
CA ILE A 60 -4.18 -8.14 9.80
C ILE A 60 -5.65 -8.46 9.59
N ALA A 61 -6.00 -9.73 9.37
CA ALA A 61 -7.38 -10.15 9.20
C ALA A 61 -8.24 -9.90 10.45
N GLN A 62 -7.68 -10.13 11.64
CA GLN A 62 -8.34 -9.82 12.91
C GLN A 62 -8.57 -8.31 13.07
N ALA A 63 -7.57 -7.48 12.77
CA ALA A 63 -7.70 -6.02 12.85
C ALA A 63 -8.70 -5.46 11.82
N ALA A 64 -8.66 -5.98 10.59
CA ALA A 64 -9.55 -5.58 9.51
C ALA A 64 -10.98 -6.14 9.63
N GLY A 65 -11.21 -7.10 10.52
CA GLY A 65 -12.50 -7.79 10.65
C GLY A 65 -12.85 -8.68 9.43
N GLY A 66 -11.86 -9.12 8.66
CA GLY A 66 -12.07 -9.89 7.44
C GLY A 66 -10.79 -10.48 6.86
N VAL A 67 -10.93 -11.58 6.11
CA VAL A 67 -9.80 -12.29 5.46
C VAL A 67 -9.25 -11.47 4.30
N MET A 68 -7.92 -11.29 4.27
CA MET A 68 -7.21 -10.73 3.11
C MET A 68 -7.21 -11.74 1.97
N ARG A 69 -7.48 -11.27 0.74
CA ARG A 69 -7.65 -12.10 -0.46
C ARG A 69 -6.71 -11.73 -1.61
N CYS A 70 -6.06 -10.58 -1.52
CA CYS A 70 -5.16 -10.08 -2.54
C CYS A 70 -4.02 -9.32 -1.85
N ASP A 71 -2.79 -9.54 -2.31
CA ASP A 71 -1.68 -8.63 -2.08
C ASP A 71 -1.31 -7.94 -3.40
N ILE A 72 -1.04 -6.65 -3.29
CA ILE A 72 -0.68 -5.78 -4.40
C ILE A 72 0.69 -5.22 -4.10
N VAL A 73 1.63 -5.56 -4.95
CA VAL A 73 2.98 -5.04 -4.85
C VAL A 73 3.16 -3.98 -5.93
N LEU A 74 3.58 -2.78 -5.50
CA LEU A 74 3.81 -1.65 -6.40
C LEU A 74 5.30 -1.32 -6.37
N HIS A 75 5.95 -1.42 -7.52
CA HIS A 75 7.38 -1.20 -7.64
C HIS A 75 7.68 -0.07 -8.61
N ILE A 76 8.76 0.66 -8.30
CA ILE A 76 9.55 1.33 -9.33
C ILE A 76 10.67 0.38 -9.73
N LEU A 77 10.85 0.14 -11.03
CA LEU A 77 11.79 -0.89 -11.52
C LEU A 77 13.26 -0.54 -11.35
N VAL A 78 13.57 0.67 -10.88
CA VAL A 78 14.91 1.10 -10.48
C VAL A 78 14.71 2.00 -9.27
N SER A 79 15.58 1.92 -8.27
CA SER A 79 15.53 2.55 -6.93
C SER A 79 15.44 4.10 -6.87
N ASP A 80 14.69 4.73 -7.76
CA ASP A 80 14.55 6.18 -7.89
C ASP A 80 13.61 6.76 -6.84
N LEU A 81 14.20 7.52 -5.92
CA LEU A 81 13.46 8.20 -4.85
C LEU A 81 12.40 9.19 -5.40
N ALA A 82 12.57 9.70 -6.62
CA ALA A 82 11.65 10.64 -7.25
C ALA A 82 10.27 10.01 -7.55
N GLY A 83 10.20 8.70 -7.76
CA GLY A 83 8.95 8.00 -8.07
C GLY A 83 8.09 7.66 -6.84
N ARG A 84 8.66 7.71 -5.64
CA ARG A 84 8.01 7.30 -4.38
C ARG A 84 6.73 8.08 -4.04
N PRO A 85 6.66 9.42 -4.25
CA PRO A 85 5.43 10.14 -3.96
C PRO A 85 4.23 9.69 -4.79
N ALA A 86 4.45 9.35 -6.07
CA ALA A 86 3.40 8.82 -6.94
C ALA A 86 2.93 7.44 -6.48
N LEU A 87 3.86 6.54 -6.17
CA LEU A 87 3.56 5.23 -5.60
C LEU A 87 2.70 5.33 -4.33
N ALA A 88 3.10 6.20 -3.39
CA ALA A 88 2.39 6.38 -2.14
C ALA A 88 0.95 6.84 -2.36
N ARG A 89 0.73 7.78 -3.29
CA ARG A 89 -0.62 8.24 -3.64
C ARG A 89 -1.45 7.16 -4.32
N ILE A 90 -0.89 6.39 -5.25
CA ILE A 90 -1.59 5.27 -5.90
C ILE A 90 -1.99 4.24 -4.84
N ALA A 91 -1.05 3.79 -4.00
CA ALA A 91 -1.31 2.82 -2.95
C ALA A 91 -2.43 3.29 -2.00
N GLU A 92 -2.40 4.54 -1.57
CA GLU A 92 -3.44 5.14 -0.72
C GLU A 92 -4.82 5.12 -1.41
N ARG A 93 -4.90 5.55 -2.67
CA ARG A 93 -6.17 5.61 -3.41
C ARG A 93 -6.74 4.22 -3.67
N VAL A 94 -5.90 3.25 -4.03
CA VAL A 94 -6.31 1.86 -4.22
C VAL A 94 -6.79 1.27 -2.91
N ALA A 95 -6.00 1.35 -1.83
CA ALA A 95 -6.40 0.88 -0.51
C ALA A 95 -7.77 1.42 -0.09
N ARG A 96 -8.02 2.71 -0.30
CA ARG A 96 -9.33 3.33 0.01
C ARG A 96 -10.48 2.76 -0.81
N ARG A 97 -10.25 2.45 -2.08
CA ARG A 97 -11.27 1.94 -3.00
C ARG A 97 -11.51 0.44 -2.85
N THR A 98 -10.58 -0.28 -2.24
CA THR A 98 -10.62 -1.74 -2.08
C THR A 98 -10.71 -2.20 -0.63
N ASP A 99 -10.96 -1.27 0.30
CA ASP A 99 -10.98 -1.53 1.75
C ASP A 99 -9.68 -2.20 2.24
N GLY A 100 -8.56 -1.82 1.60
CA GLY A 100 -7.25 -2.41 1.79
C GLY A 100 -6.36 -1.68 2.78
N TRP A 101 -5.23 -2.31 3.07
CA TRP A 101 -4.20 -1.88 4.01
C TRP A 101 -2.88 -1.67 3.28
N VAL A 102 -2.35 -0.46 3.37
CA VAL A 102 -1.06 -0.07 2.78
C VAL A 102 0.08 -0.61 3.63
N PHE A 103 1.03 -1.27 3.00
CA PHE A 103 2.29 -1.66 3.63
C PHE A 103 3.26 -0.48 3.60
N VAL A 104 3.83 -0.14 4.75
CA VAL A 104 4.83 0.93 4.89
C VAL A 104 6.05 0.35 5.61
N GLU A 105 7.12 0.16 4.85
CA GLU A 105 8.43 -0.15 5.38
C GLU A 105 9.14 1.14 5.81
N PHE A 106 9.68 1.16 7.03
CA PHE A 106 10.40 2.32 7.54
C PHE A 106 11.90 2.07 7.57
N HIS A 107 12.65 2.81 6.76
CA HIS A 107 14.12 2.78 6.83
C HIS A 107 14.67 3.19 8.22
N THR A 108 13.97 4.09 8.90
CA THR A 108 14.21 4.44 10.31
C THR A 108 12.94 4.18 11.10
N PRO A 109 12.97 3.42 12.22
CA PRO A 109 11.78 3.10 12.98
C PRO A 109 10.93 4.33 13.31
N PRO A 110 9.61 4.29 13.09
CA PRO A 110 8.72 5.40 13.41
C PRO A 110 8.71 5.65 14.93
N SER A 111 8.45 6.89 15.34
CA SER A 111 8.40 7.22 16.77
C SER A 111 7.32 6.42 17.49
N ALA A 112 7.57 6.02 18.74
CA ALA A 112 6.60 5.30 19.57
C ALA A 112 5.26 6.05 19.69
N VAL A 113 5.30 7.39 19.76
CA VAL A 113 4.09 8.24 19.83
C VAL A 113 3.23 8.12 18.58
N LEU A 114 3.85 8.12 17.39
CA LEU A 114 3.12 7.94 16.12
C LEU A 114 2.50 6.54 16.05
N LEU A 115 3.25 5.52 16.46
CA LEU A 115 2.77 4.15 16.48
C LEU A 115 1.60 3.96 17.46
N GLU A 116 1.69 4.52 18.66
CA GLU A 116 0.60 4.49 19.65
C GLU A 116 -0.65 5.23 19.15
N TYR A 117 -0.49 6.39 18.53
CA TYR A 117 -1.60 7.12 17.90
C TYR A 117 -2.35 6.24 16.91
N LEU A 118 -1.62 5.64 15.96
CA LEU A 118 -2.23 4.82 14.90
C LEU A 118 -2.82 3.51 15.45
N ALA A 119 -2.13 2.88 16.41
CA ALA A 119 -2.60 1.64 17.05
C ALA A 119 -3.87 1.87 17.88
N SER A 120 -3.97 2.98 18.63
CA SER A 120 -5.14 3.29 19.45
C SER A 120 -6.43 3.46 18.67
N ALA A 121 -6.33 3.76 17.37
CA ALA A 121 -7.47 3.88 16.47
C ALA A 121 -7.86 2.54 15.81
N GLY A 122 -7.10 1.45 16.02
CA GLY A 122 -7.30 0.17 15.35
C GLY A 122 -6.88 0.17 13.87
N ARG A 123 -6.10 1.19 13.44
CA ARG A 123 -5.78 1.45 12.04
C ARG A 123 -4.32 1.18 11.67
N CYS A 124 -3.58 0.49 12.55
CA CYS A 124 -2.20 0.13 12.36
C CYS A 124 -1.90 -1.25 12.96
N VAL A 125 -1.31 -2.12 12.15
CA VAL A 125 -0.74 -3.41 12.57
C VAL A 125 0.77 -3.33 12.39
N ARG A 126 1.51 -3.63 13.45
CA ARG A 126 2.98 -3.63 13.44
C ARG A 126 3.49 -5.03 13.16
N VAL A 127 4.40 -5.14 12.21
CA VAL A 127 5.06 -6.39 11.82
C VAL A 127 6.54 -6.06 11.66
N ASP A 128 7.36 -6.51 12.61
CA ASP A 128 8.79 -6.22 12.68
C ASP A 128 9.14 -4.73 12.49
N ASP A 129 9.82 -4.36 11.41
CA ASP A 129 10.21 -2.99 11.02
C ASP A 129 9.25 -2.32 10.04
N ALA A 130 8.14 -2.99 9.72
CA ALA A 130 7.08 -2.50 8.87
C ALA A 130 5.77 -2.26 9.62
N VAL A 131 4.88 -1.49 8.98
CA VAL A 131 3.50 -1.32 9.44
C VAL A 131 2.53 -1.49 8.29
N TYR A 132 1.37 -2.06 8.61
CA TYR A 132 0.20 -2.01 7.75
C TYR A 132 -0.73 -0.93 8.28
N LEU A 133 -1.09 0.03 7.42
CA LEU A 133 -2.02 1.11 7.74
C LEU A 133 -3.28 0.96 6.89
N ASP A 134 -4.46 1.05 7.51
CA ASP A 134 -5.68 1.17 6.72
C ASP A 134 -5.70 2.51 5.97
N ALA A 135 -6.56 2.60 4.95
CA ALA A 135 -6.68 3.82 4.15
C ALA A 135 -7.09 5.07 4.98
N ALA A 136 -7.79 4.91 6.09
CA ALA A 136 -8.21 6.03 6.93
C ALA A 136 -7.04 6.60 7.74
N ALA A 137 -6.14 5.75 8.25
CA ALA A 137 -4.92 6.15 8.94
C ALA A 137 -3.99 7.00 8.06
N MET A 138 -3.99 6.76 6.74
CA MET A 138 -3.18 7.52 5.79
C MET A 138 -3.66 8.96 5.59
N THR A 139 -4.96 9.22 5.79
CA THR A 139 -5.58 10.53 5.54
C THR A 139 -5.60 11.46 6.75
N GLU A 140 -5.28 10.94 7.94
CA GLU A 140 -5.31 11.75 9.16
C GLU A 140 -4.00 12.50 9.40
N PRO A 141 -4.02 13.84 9.47
CA PRO A 141 -2.82 14.57 9.83
C PRO A 141 -2.46 14.30 11.29
N PHE A 142 -1.31 13.66 11.51
CA PHE A 142 -0.72 13.52 12.84
C PHE A 142 -0.47 14.91 13.44
N ARG A 143 -1.26 15.28 14.44
CA ARG A 143 -1.02 16.48 15.24
C ARG A 143 -0.23 16.08 16.48
N ALA A 144 1.09 16.20 16.40
CA ALA A 144 1.91 16.13 17.60
C ALA A 144 1.43 17.19 18.60
N SER A 145 0.94 16.77 19.76
CA SER A 145 0.71 17.67 20.87
C SER A 145 2.03 18.35 21.20
N ARG A 146 2.12 19.67 20.91
CA ARG A 146 3.24 20.49 21.36
C ARG A 146 3.25 20.41 22.89
N ARG A 147 4.28 19.75 23.44
CA ARG A 147 4.64 19.93 24.84
C ARG A 147 5.39 21.25 24.98
#